data_AF-A0A8T4VX98-F1
#
_entry.id   AF-A0A8T4VX98-F1
#
_cell.length_a   1.000
_cell.length_b   1.000
_cell.length_c   1.000
_cell.angle_alpha   90.00
_cell.angle_beta   90.00
_cell.angle_gamma   90.00
#
_symmetry.space_group_name_H-M   'P 1'
#
loop_
_entity.id
_entity.type
_entity.pdbx_description
1 polymer ?
#
loop_
_entity_poly.entity_id
_entity_poly.type
_entity_poly.pdbx_seq_one_letter_code
_entity_poly.pdbx_strand_id
1 'polypeptide(L)' 'MGCAKNRINPKILNYVNRNFNVLYIKSTIKAVEQLPPPWKPKKKGRNGHDSKEAATGCILKIGFNQTYDSIEA' A
#
# COMPACT_ATOMS: atom_id res chain seq x y z
N MET A 1 28.21 -26.87 -0.79
CA MET A 1 27.73 -25.47 -0.93
C MET A 1 26.37 -25.51 -1.61
N GLY A 2 25.30 -25.09 -0.92
CA GLY A 2 23.94 -25.15 -1.45
C GLY A 2 23.75 -24.19 -2.62
N CYS A 3 23.39 -24.72 -3.80
CA CYS A 3 23.06 -23.88 -4.95
C CYS A 3 21.68 -23.25 -4.72
N ALA A 4 21.60 -21.91 -4.72
CA ALA A 4 20.33 -21.21 -4.54
C ALA A 4 19.34 -21.62 -5.63
N LYS A 5 18.27 -22.34 -5.24
CA LYS A 5 17.31 -22.98 -6.15
C LYS A 5 16.52 -21.99 -7.02
N ASN A 6 16.39 -20.73 -6.59
CA ASN A 6 15.71 -19.67 -7.34
C ASN A 6 16.58 -18.41 -7.37
N ARG A 7 17.29 -18.18 -8.49
CA ARG A 7 17.99 -16.90 -8.72
C ARG A 7 16.99 -15.91 -9.31
N ILE A 8 16.68 -14.85 -8.57
CA ILE A 8 15.91 -13.71 -9.10
C ILE A 8 16.82 -12.95 -10.07
N ASN A 9 16.28 -12.52 -11.20
CA ASN A 9 17.04 -11.69 -12.15
C ASN A 9 17.50 -10.40 -11.45
N PRO A 10 18.81 -10.11 -11.40
CA PRO A 10 19.35 -8.96 -10.67
C PRO A 10 18.82 -7.61 -11.21
N LYS A 11 18.45 -7.54 -12.50
CA LYS A 11 17.81 -6.33 -13.06
C LYS A 11 16.44 -6.08 -12.44
N ILE A 12 15.65 -7.13 -12.27
CA ILE A 12 14.32 -7.06 -11.65
C ILE A 12 14.46 -6.69 -10.18
N LEU A 13 15.38 -7.35 -9.46
CA LEU A 13 15.64 -7.04 -8.05
C LEU A 13 16.06 -5.58 -7.85
N ASN A 14 16.99 -5.09 -8.68
CA ASN A 14 17.45 -3.70 -8.60
C ASN A 14 16.34 -2.71 -8.96
N TYR A 15 15.50 -3.02 -9.94
CA TYR A 15 14.35 -2.19 -10.29
C TYR A 15 13.35 -2.11 -9.14
N VAL A 16 13.01 -3.24 -8.53
CA VAL A 16 12.08 -3.30 -7.40
C VAL A 16 12.66 -2.57 -6.20
N ASN A 17 13.93 -2.78 -5.85
CA ASN A 17 14.56 -2.10 -4.71
C ASN A 17 14.58 -0.58 -4.89
N ARG A 18 14.86 -0.08 -6.10
CA ARG A 18 14.88 1.36 -6.38
C ARG A 18 13.48 1.99 -6.37
N ASN A 19 12.46 1.25 -6.77
CA ASN A 19 11.09 1.76 -6.95
C ASN A 19 10.10 1.18 -5.94
N PHE A 20 10.60 0.59 -4.84
CA PHE A 20 9.80 -0.21 -3.92
C PHE A 20 8.59 0.58 -3.43
N ASN A 21 8.80 1.81 -2.95
CA ASN A 21 7.74 2.65 -2.42
C ASN A 21 6.63 2.89 -3.45
N VAL A 22 7.00 3.25 -4.68
CA VAL A 22 6.03 3.53 -5.76
C VAL A 22 5.24 2.26 -6.14
N LEU A 23 5.93 1.13 -6.26
CA LEU A 23 5.31 -0.15 -6.59
C LEU A 23 4.37 -0.64 -5.46
N TYR A 24 4.80 -0.45 -4.22
CA TYR A 24 4.02 -0.80 -3.03
C TYR A 24 2.76 0.05 -2.90
N ILE A 25 2.85 1.37 -3.11
CA ILE A 25 1.69 2.27 -3.11
C ILE A 25 0.69 1.88 -4.20
N LYS A 26 1.15 1.72 -5.44
CA LYS A 26 0.28 1.37 -6.57
C LYS A 26 -0.42 0.03 -6.37
N SER A 27 0.30 -0.97 -5.87
CA SER A 27 -0.27 -2.29 -5.59
C SER A 27 -1.29 -2.24 -4.45
N THR A 28 -1.03 -1.44 -3.41
CA THR A 28 -1.98 -1.24 -2.30
C THR A 28 -3.27 -0.59 -2.78
N ILE A 29 -3.19 0.52 -3.53
CA ILE A 29 -4.37 1.21 -4.08
C ILE A 29 -5.20 0.23 -4.92
N LYS A 30 -4.56 -0.48 -5.86
CA LYS A 30 -5.24 -1.44 -6.71
C LYS A 30 -5.93 -2.55 -5.93
N ALA A 31 -5.30 -3.05 -4.86
CA ALA A 31 -5.89 -4.07 -4.01
C ALA A 31 -7.12 -3.55 -3.25
N VAL A 32 -7.05 -2.34 -2.70
CA VAL A 32 -8.17 -1.72 -1.96
C VAL A 32 -9.33 -1.37 -2.91
N GLU A 33 -9.04 -0.92 -4.12
CA GLU A 33 -10.06 -0.62 -5.13
C GLU A 33 -10.89 -1.85 -5.52
N GLN A 34 -10.25 -3.03 -5.60
CA GLN A 34 -10.91 -4.30 -5.92
C GLN A 34 -11.80 -4.83 -4.79
N LEU A 35 -11.58 -4.38 -3.56
CA LEU A 35 -12.36 -4.81 -2.41
C LEU A 35 -13.66 -3.98 -2.28
N PRO A 36 -14.73 -4.58 -1.73
CA PRO A 36 -15.88 -3.80 -1.31
C PRO A 36 -15.44 -2.77 -0.25
N PRO A 37 -16.09 -1.59 -0.19
CA PRO A 37 -15.75 -0.58 0.79
C PRO A 37 -15.81 -1.16 2.21
N PRO A 38 -14.72 -1.04 3.00
CA PRO A 38 -14.58 -1.75 4.27
C PRO A 38 -15.60 -1.29 5.32
N TRP A 39 -16.15 -0.09 5.17
CA TRP A 39 -17.30 0.39 5.93
C TRP A 39 -18.16 1.31 5.08
N LYS A 40 -19.46 1.37 5.42
CA LYS A 40 -20.38 2.29 4.77
C LYS A 40 -20.10 3.73 5.25
N PRO A 41 -20.10 4.73 4.35
CA PRO A 41 -19.98 6.12 4.76
C PRO A 41 -21.13 6.50 5.71
N LYS A 42 -20.82 7.30 6.74
CA LYS A 42 -21.84 7.78 7.68
C LYS A 42 -22.79 8.73 6.96
N LYS A 43 -24.10 8.50 7.09
CA LYS A 43 -25.16 9.38 6.55
C LYS A 43 -25.45 10.62 7.42
N LYS A 44 -24.98 10.64 8.68
CA LYS A 44 -25.18 11.75 9.63
C LYS A 44 -23.85 12.13 10.29
N GLY A 45 -23.60 13.43 10.42
CA GLY A 45 -22.37 14.01 10.99
C GLY A 45 -21.49 14.66 9.92
N ARG A 46 -20.22 14.96 10.25
CA ARG A 46 -19.22 15.39 9.27
C ARG A 46 -19.08 14.34 8.18
N ASN A 47 -18.92 14.79 6.93
CA ASN A 47 -18.60 13.91 5.81
C ASN A 47 -17.39 13.05 6.21
N GLY A 48 -17.59 11.74 6.34
CA GLY A 48 -16.50 10.83 6.66
C GLY A 48 -15.52 10.76 5.49
N HIS A 49 -14.24 10.52 5.79
CA HIS A 49 -13.25 10.18 4.76
C HIS A 49 -13.74 8.99 3.93
N ASP A 50 -13.33 8.93 2.66
CA ASP A 50 -13.62 7.76 1.86
C ASP A 50 -13.01 6.52 2.52
N SER A 51 -13.82 5.46 2.58
CA SER A 51 -13.45 4.23 3.27
C SER A 51 -12.23 3.56 2.64
N LYS A 52 -12.05 3.71 1.31
CA LYS A 52 -10.93 3.13 0.58
C LYS A 52 -9.67 4.00 0.73
N GLU A 53 -9.79 5.32 0.72
CA GLU A 53 -8.67 6.22 1.03
C GLU A 53 -8.10 5.95 2.43
N ALA A 54 -8.97 5.89 3.44
CA ALA A 54 -8.56 5.61 4.81
C ALA A 54 -7.92 4.22 4.97
N ALA A 55 -8.48 3.20 4.32
CA ALA A 55 -7.90 1.85 4.35
C ALA A 55 -6.52 1.79 3.66
N THR A 56 -6.36 2.50 2.54
CA THR A 56 -5.08 2.65 1.85
C THR A 56 -4.06 3.31 2.78
N GLY A 57 -4.42 4.43 3.41
CA GLY A 57 -3.58 5.12 4.38
C GLY A 57 -3.13 4.22 5.54
N CYS A 58 -4.04 3.42 6.12
CA CYS A 58 -3.71 2.47 7.17
C CYS A 58 -2.70 1.40 6.72
N ILE A 59 -2.86 0.83 5.52
CA ILE A 59 -1.94 -0.19 5.00
C ILE A 59 -0.57 0.40 4.71
N LEU A 60 -0.51 1.62 4.15
CA LEU A 60 0.75 2.32 3.90
C LEU A 60 1.45 2.69 5.22
N LYS A 61 0.69 3.09 6.25
CA LYS A 61 1.20 3.36 7.60
C LYS A 61 1.93 2.15 8.18
N ILE A 62 1.32 0.98 8.09
CA ILE A 62 1.93 -0.28 8.56
C ILE A 62 3.10 -0.67 7.67
N GLY A 63 2.93 -0.61 6.34
CA GLY A 63 3.92 -1.07 5.37
C GLY A 63 5.21 -0.24 5.35
N PHE A 64 5.12 1.05 5.59
CA PHE A 64 6.28 1.94 5.66
C PHE A 64 6.77 2.23 7.08
N ASN A 65 6.09 1.74 8.12
CA ASN A 65 6.34 2.14 9.51
C ASN A 65 6.34 3.68 9.70
N GLN A 66 5.56 4.38 8.89
CA GLN A 66 5.47 5.84 8.92
C GLN A 66 4.23 6.27 9.71
N THR A 67 4.27 7.45 10.33
CA THR A 67 3.11 8.07 10.95
C THR A 67 2.14 8.59 9.89
N TYR A 68 0.84 8.66 10.21
CA TYR A 68 -0.21 9.08 9.28
C TYR A 68 0.06 10.47 8.67
N ASP A 69 0.57 11.39 9.48
CA ASP A 69 0.98 12.74 9.07
C ASP A 69 2.12 12.76 8.03
N SER A 70 2.91 11.69 7.94
CA SER A 70 4.00 11.56 6.96
C SER A 70 3.53 11.01 5.61
N ILE A 71 2.30 10.50 5.55
CA ILE A 71 1.67 9.94 4.34
C ILE A 71 0.79 11.00 3.67
N GLU A 72 0.21 11.92 4.45
CA GLU A 72 -0.59 13.03 3.96
C GLU A 72 0.23 14.28 3.57
N ALA A 73 1.49 14.37 3.99
CA ALA A 73 2.43 15.44 3.65
C ALA A 73 3.06 15.27 2.24
#